data_AF-A0A4Q3MXN1-F1
#
_entry.id   AF-A0A4Q3MXN1-F1
#
_cell.length_a   1.000
_cell.length_b   1.000
_cell.length_c   1.000
_cell.angle_alpha   90.00
_cell.angle_beta   90.00
_cell.angle_gamma   90.00
#
_symmetry.space_group_name_H-M   'P 1'
#
loop_
_entity.id
_entity.type
_entity.pdbx_description
1 polymer ?
#
loop_
_entity_poly.entity_id
_entity_poly.type
_entity_poly.pdbx_seq_one_letter_code
_entity_poly.pdbx_strand_id
1 'polypeptide(L)'
;MQRKEVRGWRVWVRGVALGLLCVAGQAAHAVTQTFTFTGATQTFIVPAGVTSIAVEAWGAQGGFNTAVTNNLGGYAAGNLTVVPGDVLTIRVGGQGAGLAGGFNGGGAGDTGGAGGGGASDIRRGGDALTDRVLVAGGGGGGGVWAGTGLEVTGGFGGGLNGGPGFRGTPATPGGTGGAQAP
;
A
#
# COMPACT_ATOMS: atom_id res chain seq x y z
N MET A 1 -0.25 -6.46 26.18
CA MET A 1 -0.63 -6.60 24.76
C MET A 1 -0.78 -5.21 24.16
N GLN A 2 0.22 -4.74 23.40
CA GLN A 2 0.25 -3.37 22.88
C GLN A 2 -0.50 -3.28 21.55
N ARG A 3 -1.54 -2.42 21.50
CA ARG A 3 -2.21 -1.97 20.28
C ARG A 3 -1.19 -1.37 19.32
N LYS A 4 -1.09 -1.92 18.11
CA LYS A 4 -0.24 -1.37 17.05
C LYS A 4 -1.02 -0.27 16.34
N GLU A 5 -0.84 0.97 16.79
CA GLU A 5 -1.38 2.16 16.14
C GLU A 5 -0.90 2.29 14.69
N VAL A 6 -1.77 2.91 13.89
CA VAL A 6 -1.68 3.25 12.47
C VAL A 6 -0.28 3.72 12.09
N ARG A 7 0.49 2.85 11.42
CA ARG A 7 1.81 3.21 10.89
C ARG A 7 1.61 3.87 9.52
N GLY A 8 1.52 5.19 9.53
CA GLY A 8 1.46 5.99 8.30
C GLY A 8 2.73 5.87 7.46
N TRP A 9 2.59 6.21 6.17
CA TRP A 9 3.66 6.24 5.16
C TRP A 9 4.82 7.17 5.52
N ARG A 10 6.00 6.97 4.92
CA ARG A 10 7.16 7.87 5.10
C ARG A 10 7.82 8.12 3.75
N VAL A 11 7.92 9.39 3.35
CA VAL A 11 8.69 9.85 2.19
C VAL A 11 9.93 10.58 2.69
N TRP A 12 11.12 10.14 2.30
CA TRP A 12 12.38 10.82 2.57
C TRP A 12 12.79 11.63 1.36
N VAL A 13 13.18 12.87 1.54
CA VAL A 13 13.66 13.74 0.47
C VAL A 13 15.17 13.90 0.60
N ARG A 14 15.95 13.64 -0.46
CA ARG A 14 17.37 14.06 -0.56
C ARG A 14 17.52 15.05 -1.71
N GLY A 15 17.86 16.30 -1.39
CA GLY A 15 18.17 17.34 -2.37
C GLY A 15 19.64 17.76 -2.31
N VAL A 16 20.23 18.04 -3.47
CA VAL A 16 21.54 18.69 -3.60
C VAL A 16 21.35 19.92 -4.47
N ALA A 17 21.58 21.11 -3.90
CA ALA A 17 21.57 22.37 -4.63
C ALA A 17 23.03 22.82 -4.86
N LEU A 18 23.41 23.12 -6.11
CA LEU A 18 24.64 23.84 -6.42
C LEU A 18 24.29 25.29 -6.80
N GLY A 19 24.66 26.22 -5.92
CA GLY A 19 24.69 27.67 -6.17
C GLY A 19 25.86 28.26 -5.37
N LEU A 20 26.75 29.00 -6.04
CA LEU A 20 27.98 29.52 -5.47
C LEU A 20 27.70 30.80 -4.63
N LEU A 21 27.55 30.65 -3.33
CA LEU A 21 27.76 31.68 -2.30
C LEU A 21 28.08 30.95 -0.99
N CYS A 22 29.19 31.32 -0.32
CA CYS A 22 29.65 30.69 0.91
C CYS A 22 28.66 30.92 2.07
N VAL A 23 27.80 29.93 2.31
CA VAL A 23 27.05 29.76 3.55
C VAL A 23 27.34 28.35 4.06
N ALA A 24 27.63 28.23 5.36
CA ALA A 24 27.90 26.99 6.06
C ALA A 24 26.99 25.85 5.58
N GLY A 25 27.56 24.67 5.32
CA GLY A 25 26.82 23.51 4.83
C GLY A 25 25.58 23.23 5.69
N GLN A 26 24.42 23.69 5.21
CA GLN A 26 23.14 23.24 5.72
C GLN A 26 23.04 21.78 5.31
N ALA A 27 23.29 20.89 6.27
CA ALA A 27 22.93 19.50 6.14
C ALA A 27 21.48 19.47 5.66
N ALA A 28 21.24 18.92 4.47
CA ALA A 28 19.90 18.77 3.92
C ALA A 28 19.07 18.01 4.96
N HIS A 29 18.14 18.72 5.61
CA HIS A 29 17.33 18.14 6.65
C HIS A 29 16.38 17.15 5.96
N ALA A 30 16.50 15.86 6.28
CA ALA A 30 15.60 14.86 5.73
C ALA A 30 14.21 15.11 6.31
N VAL A 31 13.31 15.67 5.50
CA VAL A 31 11.89 15.84 5.87
C VAL A 31 11.16 14.54 5.58
N THR A 32 10.36 14.07 6.53
CA THR A 32 9.43 12.95 6.34
C THR A 32 8.02 13.48 6.15
N GLN A 33 7.34 13.09 5.07
CA GLN A 33 5.90 13.30 4.90
C GLN A 33 5.14 11.97 4.96
N THR A 34 4.01 11.98 5.66
CA THR A 34 3.17 10.82 5.89
C THR A 34 1.79 11.02 5.28
N PHE A 35 1.39 10.07 4.42
CA PHE A 35 0.05 9.98 3.86
C PHE A 35 -0.70 8.82 4.54
N THR A 36 -1.91 9.10 5.00
CA THR A 36 -2.82 8.11 5.61
C THR A 36 -4.04 7.91 4.72
N PHE A 37 -4.80 6.84 4.97
CA PHE A 37 -6.01 6.57 4.19
C PHE A 37 -7.06 7.66 4.42
N THR A 38 -7.55 8.27 3.34
CA THR A 38 -8.60 9.30 3.35
C THR A 38 -9.86 8.88 2.59
N GLY A 39 -9.84 7.72 1.92
CA GLY A 39 -10.89 7.34 0.96
C GLY A 39 -10.78 8.03 -0.41
N ALA A 40 -9.77 8.88 -0.62
CA ALA A 40 -9.58 9.61 -1.85
C ALA A 40 -8.10 9.72 -2.23
N THR A 41 -7.84 10.19 -3.45
CA THR A 41 -6.51 10.52 -3.95
C THR A 41 -5.91 11.70 -3.17
N GLN A 42 -4.60 11.64 -2.93
CA GLN A 42 -3.79 12.72 -2.34
C GLN A 42 -2.65 13.11 -3.28
N THR A 43 -2.02 14.24 -3.03
CA THR A 43 -0.98 14.79 -3.91
C THR A 43 0.28 15.14 -3.13
N PHE A 44 1.44 14.82 -3.71
CA PHE A 44 2.75 15.26 -3.26
C PHE A 44 3.42 16.11 -4.34
N ILE A 45 3.83 17.33 -4.01
CA ILE A 45 4.61 18.18 -4.90
C ILE A 45 6.07 18.11 -4.46
N VAL A 46 6.95 17.72 -5.37
CA VAL A 46 8.38 17.57 -5.09
C VAL A 46 8.98 18.95 -4.78
N PRO A 47 9.59 19.15 -3.60
CA PRO A 47 10.15 20.45 -3.24
C PRO A 47 11.30 20.90 -4.14
N ALA A 48 11.57 22.21 -4.13
CA ALA A 48 12.71 22.79 -4.84
C ALA A 48 14.04 22.13 -4.41
N GLY A 49 14.91 21.83 -5.38
CA GLY A 49 16.23 21.23 -5.14
C GLY A 49 16.22 19.72 -4.84
N VAL A 50 15.05 19.07 -4.86
CA VAL A 50 14.91 17.63 -4.61
C VAL A 50 14.91 16.86 -5.92
N THR A 51 15.83 15.91 -6.06
CA THR A 51 15.96 15.07 -7.26
C THR A 51 15.80 13.57 -6.97
N SER A 52 15.70 13.20 -5.70
CA SER A 52 15.42 11.82 -5.28
C SER A 52 14.60 11.79 -4.00
N ILE A 53 13.64 10.88 -3.94
CA ILE A 53 12.88 10.58 -2.72
C ILE A 53 12.96 9.09 -2.38
N ALA A 54 13.11 8.73 -1.11
CA ALA A 54 12.92 7.36 -0.64
C ALA A 54 11.48 7.19 -0.17
N VAL A 55 10.84 6.10 -0.57
CA VAL A 55 9.42 5.85 -0.32
C VAL A 55 9.29 4.53 0.42
N GLU A 56 8.41 4.50 1.41
CA GLU A 56 7.93 3.29 2.06
C GLU A 56 6.40 3.25 1.97
N ALA A 57 5.88 2.11 1.52
CA ALA A 57 4.49 1.92 1.16
C ALA A 57 3.94 0.61 1.74
N TRP A 58 2.74 0.68 2.30
CA TRP A 58 2.00 -0.49 2.79
C TRP A 58 0.62 -0.55 2.16
N GLY A 59 0.27 -1.70 1.57
CA GLY A 59 -1.10 -1.98 1.13
C GLY A 59 -2.01 -2.25 2.32
N ALA A 60 -3.32 -2.09 2.11
CA ALA A 60 -4.28 -2.33 3.19
C ALA A 60 -4.41 -3.83 3.51
N GLN A 61 -4.67 -4.14 4.77
CA GLN A 61 -5.11 -5.47 5.19
C GLN A 61 -6.49 -5.77 4.58
N GLY A 62 -6.74 -7.05 4.26
CA GLY A 62 -8.07 -7.53 3.88
C GLY A 62 -9.04 -7.60 5.05
N GLY A 63 -10.33 -7.53 4.76
CA GLY A 63 -11.38 -7.75 5.76
C GLY A 63 -11.33 -9.16 6.34
N PHE A 64 -11.96 -9.34 7.49
CA PHE A 64 -12.11 -10.63 8.16
C PHE A 64 -13.36 -10.61 9.03
N ASN A 65 -13.92 -11.78 9.31
CA ASN A 65 -15.08 -11.95 10.21
C ASN A 65 -14.78 -12.86 11.42
N THR A 66 -13.53 -13.31 11.59
CA THR A 66 -13.06 -14.13 12.73
C THR A 66 -11.80 -13.53 13.37
N ALA A 67 -11.48 -13.94 14.60
CA ALA A 67 -10.44 -13.33 15.44
C ALA A 67 -8.98 -13.68 15.06
N VAL A 68 -8.77 -14.53 14.05
CA VAL A 68 -7.43 -14.95 13.61
C VAL A 68 -7.12 -14.18 12.33
N THR A 69 -6.03 -13.38 12.30
CA THR A 69 -5.80 -12.47 11.16
C THR A 69 -4.34 -12.40 10.72
N ASN A 70 -4.11 -12.85 9.48
CA ASN A 70 -2.85 -12.78 8.76
C ASN A 70 -3.01 -12.15 7.36
N ASN A 71 -4.19 -11.60 7.02
CA ASN A 71 -4.55 -11.01 5.71
C ASN A 71 -3.86 -9.66 5.38
N LEU A 72 -2.60 -9.50 5.77
CA LEU A 72 -1.88 -8.23 5.70
C LEU A 72 -1.62 -7.83 4.24
N GLY A 73 -1.65 -6.53 3.98
CA GLY A 73 -1.16 -5.97 2.73
C GLY A 73 0.36 -6.07 2.64
N GLY A 74 0.85 -5.94 1.41
CA GLY A 74 2.26 -5.98 1.07
C GLY A 74 2.99 -4.71 1.48
N TYR A 75 4.31 -4.80 1.43
CA TYR A 75 5.23 -3.69 1.62
C TYR A 75 6.02 -3.45 0.33
N ALA A 76 6.18 -2.18 -0.04
CA ALA A 76 7.08 -1.76 -1.10
C ALA A 76 7.92 -0.59 -0.62
N ALA A 77 9.20 -0.58 -1.01
CA ALA A 77 10.07 0.55 -0.76
C ALA A 77 11.07 0.72 -1.89
N GLY A 78 11.52 1.95 -2.10
CA GLY A 78 12.47 2.27 -3.13
C GLY A 78 12.82 3.74 -3.17
N ASN A 79 13.90 4.05 -3.90
CA ASN A 79 14.25 5.41 -4.23
C ASN A 79 13.66 5.76 -5.60
N LEU A 80 12.86 6.82 -5.65
CA LEU A 80 12.31 7.35 -6.88
C LEU A 80 13.11 8.59 -7.29
N THR A 81 13.66 8.58 -8.50
CA THR A 81 14.21 9.79 -9.12
C THR A 81 13.08 10.75 -9.45
N VAL A 82 13.24 12.00 -9.06
CA VAL A 82 12.23 13.05 -9.23
C VAL A 82 12.82 14.32 -9.80
N VAL A 83 11.95 15.18 -10.33
CA VAL A 83 12.28 16.54 -10.73
C VAL A 83 11.61 17.51 -9.75
N PRO A 84 12.31 18.58 -9.31
CA PRO A 84 11.67 19.63 -8.53
C PRO A 84 10.39 20.15 -9.20
N GLY A 85 9.29 20.23 -8.46
CA GLY A 85 7.99 20.63 -8.99
C GLY A 85 7.15 19.50 -9.58
N ASP A 86 7.66 18.27 -9.68
CA ASP A 86 6.85 17.11 -10.05
C ASP A 86 5.65 16.96 -9.13
N VAL A 87 4.50 16.62 -9.72
CA VAL A 87 3.28 16.30 -9.01
C VAL A 87 3.11 14.78 -9.02
N LEU A 88 3.23 14.17 -7.85
CA LEU A 88 3.01 12.74 -7.65
C LEU A 88 1.63 12.52 -7.04
N THR A 89 0.89 11.60 -7.64
CA THR A 89 -0.42 11.18 -7.15
C THR A 89 -0.24 10.03 -6.16
N ILE A 90 -0.76 10.19 -4.95
CA ILE A 90 -0.64 9.22 -3.86
C ILE A 90 -2.01 8.60 -3.59
N ARG A 91 -2.08 7.27 -3.64
CA ARG A 91 -3.25 6.51 -3.17
C ARG A 91 -2.84 5.61 -2.04
N VAL A 92 -3.50 5.76 -0.89
CA VAL A 92 -3.35 4.84 0.23
C VAL A 92 -4.51 3.86 0.18
N GLY A 93 -4.22 2.57 0.17
CA GLY A 93 -5.22 1.50 0.13
C GLY A 93 -6.12 1.55 1.35
N GLY A 94 -7.40 1.26 1.13
CA GLY A 94 -8.39 1.07 2.20
C GLY A 94 -8.61 -0.41 2.48
N GLN A 95 -8.95 -0.76 3.73
CA GLN A 95 -9.43 -2.10 4.07
C GLN A 95 -10.82 -2.33 3.44
N GLY A 96 -11.14 -3.57 3.07
CA GLY A 96 -12.48 -3.95 2.62
C GLY A 96 -13.52 -3.88 3.75
N ALA A 97 -14.78 -3.64 3.39
CA ALA A 97 -15.88 -3.51 4.35
C ALA A 97 -17.00 -4.52 4.02
N GLY A 98 -17.25 -5.46 4.93
CA GLY A 98 -18.11 -6.61 4.62
C GLY A 98 -17.57 -7.34 3.39
N LEU A 99 -18.41 -7.55 2.37
CA LEU A 99 -18.00 -8.15 1.09
C LEU A 99 -17.35 -7.16 0.13
N ALA A 100 -17.48 -5.85 0.36
CA ALA A 100 -16.93 -4.85 -0.54
C ALA A 100 -15.41 -4.81 -0.43
N GLY A 101 -14.75 -4.81 -1.59
CA GLY A 101 -13.31 -4.63 -1.69
C GLY A 101 -12.86 -3.24 -1.23
N GLY A 102 -11.64 -3.18 -0.72
CA GLY A 102 -11.00 -1.98 -0.24
C GLY A 102 -10.64 -0.98 -1.34
N PHE A 103 -10.54 0.30 -0.95
CA PHE A 103 -10.21 1.38 -1.87
C PHE A 103 -8.89 1.14 -2.62
N ASN A 104 -8.87 1.47 -3.92
CA ASN A 104 -7.75 1.25 -4.86
C ASN A 104 -7.51 -0.23 -5.21
N GLY A 105 -8.60 -0.95 -5.49
CA GLY A 105 -8.56 -2.22 -6.21
C GLY A 105 -8.59 -3.49 -5.36
N GLY A 106 -9.16 -3.44 -4.14
CA GLY A 106 -9.44 -4.66 -3.38
C GLY A 106 -10.52 -5.51 -4.05
N GLY A 107 -10.36 -6.84 -4.07
CA GLY A 107 -11.36 -7.76 -4.60
C GLY A 107 -12.57 -7.91 -3.67
N ALA A 108 -13.75 -8.20 -4.22
CA ALA A 108 -14.94 -8.51 -3.44
C ALA A 108 -14.81 -9.88 -2.75
N GLY A 109 -15.37 -9.99 -1.55
CA GLY A 109 -15.49 -11.25 -0.82
C GLY A 109 -16.73 -12.04 -1.28
N ASP A 110 -16.70 -13.36 -1.08
CA ASP A 110 -17.84 -14.25 -1.30
C ASP A 110 -18.69 -14.40 -0.02
N THR A 111 -19.83 -15.07 -0.12
CA THR A 111 -20.77 -15.34 0.98
C THR A 111 -20.08 -16.04 2.14
N GLY A 112 -20.06 -15.40 3.31
CA GLY A 112 -19.33 -15.88 4.50
C GLY A 112 -17.88 -15.38 4.60
N GLY A 113 -17.39 -14.65 3.60
CA GLY A 113 -16.09 -13.99 3.58
C GLY A 113 -16.14 -12.48 3.81
N ALA A 114 -15.03 -11.83 3.50
CA ALA A 114 -14.87 -10.39 3.52
C ALA A 114 -14.09 -9.92 2.27
N GLY A 115 -14.22 -8.65 1.91
CA GLY A 115 -13.48 -8.04 0.80
C GLY A 115 -12.00 -7.90 1.10
N GLY A 116 -11.17 -7.99 0.07
CA GLY A 116 -9.73 -7.74 0.16
C GLY A 116 -9.41 -6.26 0.41
N GLY A 117 -8.22 -5.98 0.94
CA GLY A 117 -7.68 -4.65 1.07
C GLY A 117 -7.21 -4.14 -0.28
N GLY A 118 -7.27 -2.84 -0.50
CA GLY A 118 -6.75 -2.24 -1.72
C GLY A 118 -5.27 -1.90 -1.64
N ALA A 119 -4.68 -1.65 -2.81
CA ALA A 119 -3.27 -1.33 -2.94
C ALA A 119 -2.99 0.11 -2.52
N SER A 120 -1.76 0.38 -2.10
CA SER A 120 -1.26 1.74 -1.97
C SER A 120 -0.22 1.99 -3.06
N ASP A 121 -0.36 3.07 -3.83
CA ASP A 121 0.49 3.35 -4.99
C ASP A 121 0.87 4.84 -5.14
N ILE A 122 1.99 5.05 -5.84
CA ILE A 122 2.40 6.35 -6.36
C ILE A 122 2.25 6.32 -7.87
N ARG A 123 1.65 7.36 -8.44
CA ARG A 123 1.55 7.56 -9.89
C ARG A 123 2.20 8.86 -10.33
N ARG A 124 2.76 8.85 -11.54
CA ARG A 124 3.39 10.02 -12.18
C ARG A 124 2.93 10.12 -13.63
N GLY A 125 2.63 11.33 -14.09
CA GLY A 125 2.31 11.61 -15.49
C GLY A 125 0.89 11.25 -15.91
N GLY A 126 0.08 10.72 -15.00
CA GLY A 126 -1.31 10.36 -15.24
C GLY A 126 -1.93 9.65 -14.03
N ASP A 127 -3.09 9.03 -14.28
CA ASP A 127 -3.89 8.36 -13.25
C ASP A 127 -4.28 6.92 -13.61
N ALA A 128 -3.76 6.36 -14.70
CA ALA A 128 -3.97 4.99 -15.12
C ALA A 128 -3.14 4.00 -14.28
N LEU A 129 -3.43 2.70 -14.40
CA LEU A 129 -2.62 1.66 -13.73
C LEU A 129 -1.18 1.64 -14.26
N THR A 130 -0.99 1.95 -15.55
CA THR A 130 0.33 2.05 -16.19
C THR A 130 1.17 3.22 -15.71
N ASP A 131 0.57 4.19 -15.01
CA ASP A 131 1.27 5.36 -14.48
C ASP A 131 1.87 5.08 -13.08
N ARG A 132 1.68 3.86 -12.56
CA ARG A 132 2.20 3.43 -11.26
C ARG A 132 3.71 3.28 -11.30
N VAL A 133 4.39 4.07 -10.47
CA VAL A 133 5.85 4.02 -10.30
C VAL A 133 6.28 3.28 -9.04
N LEU A 134 5.36 3.06 -8.09
CA LEU A 134 5.56 2.23 -6.91
C LEU A 134 4.21 1.71 -6.41
N VAL A 135 4.13 0.44 -6.03
CA VAL A 135 2.87 -0.19 -5.58
C VAL A 135 3.15 -1.17 -4.45
N ALA A 136 2.39 -1.05 -3.36
CA ALA A 136 2.25 -2.06 -2.32
C ALA A 136 0.86 -2.68 -2.41
N GLY A 137 0.76 -3.95 -2.79
CA GLY A 137 -0.50 -4.65 -3.00
C GLY A 137 -1.30 -4.86 -1.71
N GLY A 138 -2.63 -4.83 -1.79
CA GLY A 138 -3.48 -5.11 -0.64
C GLY A 138 -3.59 -6.60 -0.32
N GLY A 139 -3.97 -6.94 0.92
CA GLY A 139 -4.21 -8.32 1.34
C GLY A 139 -5.56 -8.85 0.84
N GLY A 140 -5.67 -10.14 0.61
CA GLY A 140 -6.92 -10.83 0.31
C GLY A 140 -7.85 -10.87 1.51
N GLY A 141 -9.16 -10.93 1.26
CA GLY A 141 -10.15 -11.04 2.34
C GLY A 141 -10.19 -12.44 2.94
N GLY A 142 -10.40 -12.51 4.26
CA GLY A 142 -10.60 -13.76 4.99
C GLY A 142 -12.08 -14.02 5.27
N GLY A 143 -12.39 -15.13 5.92
CA GLY A 143 -13.78 -15.55 6.06
C GLY A 143 -13.99 -16.88 6.76
N VAL A 144 -15.22 -17.35 6.66
CA VAL A 144 -15.61 -18.73 6.90
C VAL A 144 -16.25 -19.25 5.61
N TRP A 145 -15.83 -20.43 5.16
CA TRP A 145 -16.48 -21.07 4.03
C TRP A 145 -17.89 -21.50 4.45
N ALA A 146 -18.90 -20.85 3.85
CA ALA A 146 -20.31 -21.18 4.06
C ALA A 146 -20.62 -22.63 3.63
N GLY A 147 -20.99 -23.48 4.61
CA GLY A 147 -21.34 -24.89 4.39
C GLY A 147 -20.40 -25.89 5.05
N THR A 148 -19.18 -25.50 5.40
CA THR A 148 -18.22 -26.37 6.12
C THR A 148 -17.75 -25.78 7.45
N GLY A 149 -17.94 -24.47 7.67
CA GLY A 149 -17.46 -23.79 8.87
C GLY A 149 -15.94 -23.60 8.90
N LEU A 150 -15.24 -23.91 7.80
CA LEU A 150 -13.79 -23.81 7.73
C LEU A 150 -13.33 -22.35 7.61
N GLU A 151 -12.30 -22.00 8.36
CA GLU A 151 -11.67 -20.68 8.29
C GLU A 151 -10.99 -20.47 6.93
N VAL A 152 -11.17 -19.30 6.35
CA VAL A 152 -10.52 -18.83 5.13
C VAL A 152 -9.53 -17.75 5.50
N THR A 153 -8.24 -18.06 5.36
CA THR A 153 -7.18 -17.07 5.35
C THR A 153 -7.11 -16.45 3.96
N GLY A 154 -7.20 -15.11 3.90
CA GLY A 154 -6.95 -14.36 2.68
C GLY A 154 -5.47 -14.34 2.33
N GLY A 155 -5.15 -14.29 1.04
CA GLY A 155 -3.77 -14.23 0.59
C GLY A 155 -3.07 -12.96 1.03
N PHE A 156 -1.76 -13.03 1.29
CA PHE A 156 -0.99 -11.85 1.67
C PHE A 156 -0.79 -10.93 0.46
N GLY A 157 -0.92 -9.62 0.68
CA GLY A 157 -0.53 -8.64 -0.32
C GLY A 157 0.98 -8.68 -0.55
N GLY A 158 1.39 -8.43 -1.79
CA GLY A 158 2.78 -8.42 -2.20
C GLY A 158 3.27 -7.06 -2.66
N GLY A 159 4.60 -6.94 -2.78
CA GLY A 159 5.20 -6.08 -3.80
C GLY A 159 4.95 -6.75 -5.16
N LEU A 160 6.00 -7.23 -5.82
CA LEU A 160 5.91 -7.85 -7.15
C LEU A 160 4.89 -9.00 -7.26
N ASN A 161 4.79 -9.86 -6.25
CA ASN A 161 3.85 -10.99 -6.23
C ASN A 161 3.14 -11.08 -4.88
N GLY A 162 1.81 -11.18 -4.89
CA GLY A 162 1.00 -11.55 -3.73
C GLY A 162 1.01 -13.06 -3.50
N GLY A 163 0.71 -13.49 -2.27
CA GLY A 163 0.59 -14.92 -1.92
C GLY A 163 -0.85 -15.42 -2.05
N PRO A 164 -1.07 -16.73 -2.30
CA PRO A 164 -2.40 -17.31 -2.24
C PRO A 164 -2.90 -17.39 -0.78
N GLY A 165 -4.20 -17.22 -0.59
CA GLY A 165 -4.88 -17.57 0.65
C GLY A 165 -5.18 -19.07 0.70
N PHE A 166 -5.78 -19.53 1.80
CA PHE A 166 -6.10 -20.94 2.00
C PHE A 166 -7.32 -21.15 2.89
N ARG A 167 -7.92 -22.34 2.83
CA ARG A 167 -9.17 -22.71 3.53
C ARG A 167 -8.91 -23.85 4.52
N GLY A 168 -8.71 -23.54 5.79
CA GLY A 168 -8.31 -24.50 6.81
C GLY A 168 -6.84 -24.93 6.72
N THR A 169 -6.39 -25.45 5.56
CA THR A 169 -4.99 -25.86 5.35
C THR A 169 -4.37 -25.21 4.11
N PRO A 170 -3.05 -25.02 4.04
CA PRO A 170 -2.36 -24.48 2.85
C PRO A 170 -2.55 -25.30 1.56
N ALA A 171 -3.00 -26.57 1.66
CA ALA A 171 -3.25 -27.45 0.51
C ALA A 171 -4.59 -27.15 -0.20
N THR A 172 -5.43 -26.31 0.39
CA THR A 172 -6.78 -25.97 -0.09
C THR A 172 -6.84 -24.49 -0.47
N PRO A 173 -6.68 -24.14 -1.76
CA PRO A 173 -6.50 -22.75 -2.20
C PRO A 173 -7.70 -21.84 -1.88
N GLY A 174 -7.39 -20.66 -1.32
CA GLY A 174 -8.34 -19.57 -1.01
C GLY A 174 -8.12 -18.33 -1.88
N GLY A 175 -8.72 -17.19 -1.47
CA GLY A 175 -8.61 -15.92 -2.21
C GLY A 175 -7.16 -15.41 -2.26
N THR A 176 -6.74 -14.84 -3.39
CA THR A 176 -5.38 -14.32 -3.58
C THR A 176 -5.18 -12.95 -2.95
N GLY A 177 -3.96 -12.62 -2.53
CA GLY A 177 -3.57 -11.25 -2.25
C GLY A 177 -3.28 -10.44 -3.52
N GLY A 178 -3.21 -9.12 -3.39
CA GLY A 178 -2.86 -8.22 -4.49
C GLY A 178 -1.34 -8.23 -4.79
N ALA A 179 -1.00 -8.11 -6.07
CA ALA A 179 0.37 -7.97 -6.57
C ALA A 179 0.56 -6.58 -7.24
N GLN A 180 1.81 -6.15 -7.50
CA GLN A 180 2.05 -5.05 -8.44
C GLN A 180 1.58 -5.48 -9.83
N ALA A 181 0.53 -4.85 -10.35
CA ALA A 181 0.30 -4.84 -11.79
C ALA A 181 1.05 -3.62 -12.37
N PRO A 182 2.00 -3.82 -13.30
CA PRO A 182 2.57 -2.72 -14.09
C PRO A 182 1.52 -2.09 -15.00
#